data_AF-A0AAV4WPH5-F1
#
_entry.id   AF-A0AAV4WPH5-F1
#
_cell.length_a   1.000
_cell.length_b   1.000
_cell.length_c   1.000
_cell.angle_alpha   90.00
_cell.angle_beta   90.00
_cell.angle_gamma   90.00
#
_symmetry.space_group_name_H-M   'P 1'
#
loop_
_entity.id
_entity.type
_entity.pdbx_description
1 polymer ?
#
loop_
_entity_poly.entity_id
_entity_poly.type
_entity_poly.pdbx_seq_one_letter_code
_entity_poly.pdbx_strand_id
1 'polypeptide(L)'
;MVSMSIQRQNSESSFEGFMVQAIDKMSGRYVGRFLDADGLYLLDECSAVMQNDNKSKTNIQLAWVAPLNQRGDVMFRGTIIEKKTKYYEGLISRLESPLQ
;
A
#
# COMPACT_ATOMS: atom_id res chain seq x y z
N MET A 1 10.61 -5.00 9.12
CA MET A 1 9.89 -5.04 7.82
C MET A 1 8.45 -5.39 8.12
N VAL A 2 7.50 -4.73 7.46
CA VAL A 2 6.06 -4.99 7.59
C VAL A 2 5.56 -5.51 6.24
N SER A 3 4.86 -6.63 6.25
CA SER A 3 4.16 -7.16 5.08
C SER A 3 2.72 -6.68 5.09
N MET A 4 2.20 -6.35 3.91
CA MET A 4 0.88 -5.80 3.72
C MET A 4 0.20 -6.53 2.56
N SER A 5 -1.12 -6.69 2.63
CA SER A 5 -1.91 -7.25 1.53
C SER A 5 -3.09 -6.36 1.21
N ILE A 6 -3.30 -6.13 -0.08
CA ILE A 6 -4.54 -5.57 -0.60
C ILE A 6 -5.29 -6.71 -1.25
N GLN A 7 -6.44 -7.09 -0.70
CA GLN A 7 -7.20 -8.24 -1.16
C GLN A 7 -8.68 -7.90 -1.29
N ARG A 8 -9.29 -8.37 -2.39
CA ARG A 8 -10.76 -8.40 -2.53
C ARG A 8 -11.33 -9.51 -1.66
N GLN A 9 -12.34 -9.20 -0.86
CA GLN A 9 -13.05 -10.22 -0.08
C GLN A 9 -13.79 -11.24 -0.98
N ASN A 10 -14.38 -10.77 -2.08
CA ASN A 10 -14.94 -11.62 -3.12
C ASN A 10 -13.90 -11.86 -4.23
N SER A 11 -13.47 -13.11 -4.40
CA SER A 11 -12.51 -13.56 -5.43
C SER A 11 -13.02 -13.42 -6.86
N GLU A 12 -14.32 -13.24 -7.07
CA GLU A 12 -14.92 -12.97 -8.39
C GLU A 12 -14.75 -11.49 -8.81
N SER A 13 -14.28 -10.64 -7.91
CA SER A 13 -14.00 -9.23 -8.18
C SER A 13 -12.50 -8.96 -8.23
N SER A 14 -12.08 -8.06 -9.12
CA SER A 14 -10.70 -7.63 -9.27
C SER A 14 -10.57 -6.11 -9.16
N PHE A 15 -9.36 -5.61 -8.93
CA PHE A 15 -8.99 -4.23 -9.14
C PHE A 15 -7.98 -4.12 -10.28
N GLU A 16 -8.04 -3.02 -11.02
CA GLU A 16 -7.18 -2.73 -12.17
C GLU A 16 -5.93 -1.94 -11.79
N GLY A 17 -5.86 -1.40 -10.56
CA GLY A 17 -4.68 -0.71 -10.08
C GLY A 17 -4.74 -0.35 -8.61
N PHE A 18 -3.61 0.07 -8.07
CA PHE A 18 -3.50 0.58 -6.70
C PHE A 18 -2.33 1.54 -6.56
N MET A 19 -2.38 2.33 -5.49
CA MET A 19 -1.26 3.08 -4.95
C MET A 19 -1.32 3.00 -3.42
N VAL A 20 -0.18 2.80 -2.75
CA VAL A 20 -0.05 2.86 -1.29
C VAL A 20 1.06 3.83 -0.94
N GLN A 21 0.82 4.68 0.06
CA GLN A 21 1.79 5.62 0.61
C GLN A 21 1.99 5.36 2.10
N ALA A 22 3.22 5.52 2.58
CA ALA A 22 3.56 5.44 4.00
C ALA A 22 3.82 6.85 4.56
N ILE A 23 3.07 7.22 5.60
CA ILE A 23 3.06 8.58 6.16
C ILE A 23 3.30 8.49 7.67
N ASP A 24 4.24 9.27 8.19
CA ASP A 24 4.40 9.47 9.63
C ASP A 24 3.18 10.22 10.18
N LYS A 25 2.48 9.62 11.14
CA LYS A 25 1.17 10.10 11.60
C LYS A 25 1.24 11.47 12.29
N MET A 26 2.37 11.80 12.92
CA MET A 26 2.54 13.05 13.66
C MET A 26 2.94 14.22 12.76
N SER A 27 3.90 14.00 11.88
CA SER A 27 4.46 15.06 11.02
C SER A 27 3.77 15.16 9.66
N GLY A 28 3.03 14.14 9.24
CA GLY A 28 2.45 14.04 7.90
C GLY A 28 3.48 13.83 6.79
N ARG A 29 4.75 13.59 7.12
CA ARG A 29 5.83 13.37 6.15
C ARG A 29 5.82 11.93 5.64
N TYR A 30 6.24 11.76 4.39
CA TYR A 30 6.49 10.43 3.81
C TYR A 30 7.65 9.74 4.54
N VAL A 31 7.49 8.44 4.83
CA VAL A 31 8.42 7.71 5.69
C VAL A 31 8.66 6.27 5.24
N GLY A 32 9.92 5.85 5.34
CA GLY A 32 10.34 4.51 4.97
C GLY A 32 10.31 4.28 3.46
N ARG A 33 10.42 3.02 3.06
CA ARG A 33 10.47 2.63 1.64
C ARG A 33 9.76 1.30 1.40
N PHE A 34 9.12 1.19 0.25
CA PHE A 34 8.61 -0.09 -0.24
C PHE A 34 9.75 -0.88 -0.89
N LEU A 35 9.62 -2.20 -0.91
CA LEU A 35 10.55 -3.09 -1.63
C LEU A 35 10.00 -3.40 -3.01
N ASP A 36 10.92 -3.48 -3.98
CA ASP A 36 10.59 -3.81 -5.36
C ASP A 36 10.14 -5.27 -5.50
N ALA A 37 9.22 -5.49 -6.43
CA ALA A 37 8.72 -6.80 -6.83
C ALA A 37 8.04 -6.71 -8.20
N ASP A 38 7.82 -7.86 -8.84
CA ASP A 38 7.20 -7.92 -10.17
C ASP A 38 5.85 -7.18 -10.25
N GLY A 39 5.74 -6.27 -11.22
CA GLY A 39 4.53 -5.49 -11.45
C GLY A 39 4.34 -4.29 -10.51
N LEU A 40 5.35 -3.96 -9.69
CA LEU A 40 5.37 -2.76 -8.86
C LEU A 40 6.18 -1.63 -9.53
N TYR A 41 5.84 -0.40 -9.17
CA TYR A 41 6.62 0.80 -9.44
C TYR A 41 6.79 1.56 -8.13
N LEU A 42 8.05 1.82 -7.77
CA LEU A 42 8.41 2.53 -6.54
C LEU A 42 8.50 4.03 -6.80
N LEU A 43 7.97 4.81 -5.86
CA LEU A 43 8.02 6.27 -5.83
C LEU A 43 8.69 6.67 -4.50
N ASP A 44 10.01 6.57 -4.46
CA ASP A 44 10.80 6.78 -3.24
C ASP A 44 10.66 8.22 -2.70
N GLU A 45 10.46 9.21 -3.57
CA GLU A 45 10.29 10.62 -3.20
C GLU A 45 9.04 10.90 -2.37
N CYS A 46 8.04 10.01 -2.44
CA CYS A 46 6.81 10.12 -1.66
C CYS A 46 6.49 8.86 -0.85
N SER A 47 7.51 8.02 -0.59
CA SER A 47 7.40 6.75 0.13
C SER A 47 6.18 5.96 -0.31
N ALA A 48 6.05 5.74 -1.62
CA ALA A 48 4.88 5.15 -2.23
C ALA A 48 5.23 4.00 -3.17
N VAL A 49 4.24 3.14 -3.41
CA VAL A 49 4.29 2.06 -4.39
C VAL A 49 2.98 2.02 -5.17
N MET A 50 3.06 1.79 -6.47
CA MET A 50 1.90 1.62 -7.33
C MET A 50 2.08 0.43 -8.28
N GLN A 51 0.98 0.04 -8.94
CA GLN A 51 1.03 -0.98 -9.98
C GLN A 51 1.72 -0.44 -11.25
N ASN A 52 2.54 -1.28 -11.88
CA ASN A 52 3.26 -0.98 -13.13
C ASN A 52 2.84 -1.86 -14.32
N ASP A 53 1.82 -2.69 -14.14
CA ASP A 53 1.27 -3.54 -15.19
C ASP A 53 -0.22 -3.24 -15.43
N ASN A 54 -0.75 -3.72 -16.55
CA ASN A 54 -2.17 -3.62 -16.88
C ASN A 54 -2.96 -4.86 -16.44
N LYS A 55 -2.44 -5.65 -15.49
CA LYS A 55 -3.07 -6.91 -15.08
C LYS A 55 -4.05 -6.63 -13.94
N SER A 56 -5.31 -7.00 -14.13
CA SER A 56 -6.28 -7.02 -13.03
C SER A 56 -5.84 -8.01 -11.96
N LYS A 57 -5.97 -7.63 -10.69
CA LYS A 57 -5.55 -8.43 -9.53
C LYS A 57 -6.71 -8.60 -8.56
N THR A 58 -6.75 -9.74 -7.89
CA THR A 58 -7.64 -9.98 -6.75
C THR A 58 -6.90 -9.78 -5.42
N ASN A 59 -5.57 -9.87 -5.47
CA ASN A 59 -4.65 -9.71 -4.34
C ASN A 59 -3.30 -9.14 -4.81
N ILE A 60 -2.64 -8.37 -3.94
CA ILE A 60 -1.22 -8.00 -4.06
C ILE A 60 -0.59 -7.96 -2.67
N GLN A 61 0.66 -8.43 -2.57
CA GLN A 61 1.48 -8.30 -1.37
C GLN A 61 2.51 -7.19 -1.56
N LEU A 62 2.69 -6.38 -0.52
CA LEU A 62 3.65 -5.29 -0.47
C LEU A 62 4.53 -5.48 0.77
N ALA A 63 5.80 -5.14 0.66
CA ALA A 63 6.72 -5.11 1.79
C ALA A 63 7.23 -3.69 2.00
N TRP A 64 7.18 -3.23 3.25
CA TRP A 64 7.64 -1.91 3.65
C TRP A 64 8.71 -2.00 4.74
N VAL A 65 9.73 -1.14 4.63
CA VAL A 65 10.86 -1.06 5.55
C VAL A 65 10.84 0.29 6.25
N ALA A 66 10.79 0.23 7.59
CA ALA A 66 10.91 1.39 8.45
C ALA A 66 12.30 2.04 8.34
N PRO A 67 12.40 3.38 8.45
CA PRO A 67 13.70 4.05 8.55
C PRO A 67 14.43 3.65 9.83
N LEU A 68 15.76 3.50 9.76
CA LEU A 68 16.57 3.03 10.89
C LEU A 68 16.64 4.03 12.07
N ASN A 69 16.55 5.33 11.78
CA ASN A 69 16.86 6.41 12.73
C ASN A 69 15.61 7.19 13.20
N GLN A 70 14.41 6.65 13.02
CA GLN A 70 13.17 7.29 13.42
C GLN A 70 12.25 6.27 14.09
N ARG A 71 11.47 6.73 15.07
CA ARG A 71 10.42 5.96 15.74
C ARG A 71 9.13 6.77 15.69
N GLY A 72 8.00 6.08 15.61
CA GLY A 72 6.69 6.72 15.56
C GLY A 72 5.64 5.81 14.92
N ASP A 73 4.42 6.32 14.87
CA ASP A 73 3.30 5.65 14.22
C ASP A 73 3.32 5.93 12.71
N VAL A 74 3.15 4.88 11.92
CA VAL A 74 3.01 4.98 10.47
C VAL A 74 1.56 4.72 10.07
N MET A 75 1.05 5.59 9.21
CA MET A 75 -0.24 5.44 8.54
C MET A 75 0.01 5.05 7.09
N PHE A 76 -0.63 3.96 6.65
CA PHE A 76 -0.64 3.56 5.25
C PHE A 76 -1.92 4.02 4.59
N ARG A 77 -1.79 4.87 3.56
CA ARG A 77 -2.91 5.40 2.77
C ARG A 77 -2.97 4.66 1.44
N GLY A 78 -4.08 3.98 1.18
CA GLY A 78 -4.31 3.26 -0.07
C GLY A 78 -5.32 3.96 -0.99
N THR A 79 -5.07 3.89 -2.29
CA THR A 79 -6.00 4.20 -3.37
C THR A 79 -6.12 2.97 -4.26
N ILE A 80 -7.35 2.55 -4.57
CA ILE A 80 -7.65 1.35 -5.37
C ILE A 80 -8.48 1.74 -6.58
N ILE A 81 -8.07 1.28 -7.75
CA ILE A 81 -8.81 1.46 -9.00
C ILE A 81 -9.56 0.17 -9.26
N GLU A 82 -10.87 0.15 -9.07
CA GLU A 82 -11.69 -1.03 -9.38
C GLU A 82 -11.80 -1.23 -10.88
N LYS A 83 -12.12 -0.15 -11.58
CA LYS A 83 -12.08 -0.03 -13.05
C LYS A 83 -11.55 1.36 -13.38
N LYS A 84 -10.98 1.59 -14.56
CA LYS A 84 -10.53 2.93 -14.99
C LYS A 84 -11.55 4.07 -14.78
N THR A 85 -12.83 3.76 -14.71
CA THR A 85 -13.93 4.72 -14.47
C THR A 85 -14.47 4.74 -13.03
N LYS A 86 -13.96 3.89 -12.12
CA LYS A 86 -14.41 3.78 -10.72
C LYS A 86 -13.23 3.49 -9.79
N TYR A 87 -12.93 4.45 -8.91
CA TYR A 87 -11.82 4.36 -7.96
C TYR A 87 -12.28 4.65 -6.53
N TYR A 88 -11.50 4.14 -5.57
CA TYR A 88 -11.67 4.32 -4.14
C TYR A 88 -10.40 4.96 -3.59
N GLU A 89 -10.53 6.06 -2.84
CA GLU A 89 -9.41 6.76 -2.22
C GLU A 89 -9.61 6.90 -0.71
N GLY A 90 -8.53 7.16 0.01
CA GLY A 90 -8.58 7.35 1.47
C GLY A 90 -8.83 6.06 2.26
N LEU A 91 -8.45 4.90 1.71
CA LEU A 91 -8.52 3.65 2.46
C LEU A 91 -7.45 3.65 3.55
N ILE A 92 -7.90 3.54 4.80
CA ILE A 92 -7.06 3.45 5.99
C ILE A 92 -7.02 1.98 6.41
N SER A 93 -5.84 1.36 6.31
CA SER A 93 -5.61 0.04 6.88
C SER A 93 -5.21 0.18 8.36
N ARG A 94 -5.80 -0.65 9.22
CA ARG A 94 -5.35 -0.83 10.60
C ARG A 94 -4.65 -2.19 10.68
N LEU A 95 -3.47 -2.21 11.29
CA LEU A 95 -2.86 -3.48 11.71
C LEU A 95 -3.80 -4.11 12.74
N GLU A 96 -4.40 -5.24 12.42
CA GLU A 96 -4.93 -6.12 13.45
C GLU A 96 -3.71 -6.70 14.18
N SER A 97 -3.60 -6.43 15.49
CA SER A 97 -2.65 -7.17 16.31
C SER A 97 -3.00 -8.66 16.18
N PRO A 98 -2.02 -9.56 15.98
CA PRO A 98 -2.26 -10.97 16.15
C PRO A 98 -2.89 -11.15 17.54
N LEU A 99 -4.02 -11.85 17.62
CA LEU A 99 -4.60 -12.26 18.89
C LEU A 99 -3.48 -12.91 19.73
N GLN A 100 -3.26 -12.33 20.91
CA GLN A 100 -2.24 -12.73 21.87
C GLN A 100 -2.62 -14.04 22.56
#